data_AF-A0A8R7V1F4-F1
#
_entry.id   AF-A0A8R7V1F4-F1
#
_cell.length_a   1.000
_cell.length_b   1.000
_cell.length_c   1.000
_cell.angle_alpha   90.00
_cell.angle_beta   90.00
_cell.angle_gamma   90.00
#
_symmetry.space_group_name_H-M   'P 1'
#
loop_
_entity.id
_entity.type
_entity.pdbx_description
1 polymer ?
#
loop_
_entity_poly.entity_id
_entity_poly.type
_entity_poly.pdbx_seq_one_letter_code
_entity_poly.pdbx_strand_id
1 'polypeptide(L)'
;MATKEEDGKLKLAIEDYPYANDGLLVWDAIKEWASDYVEHYYPCTADIVDDEELQGWWTEVRTKGHEDKKDGPWWPQLDSHESLVQVQATIMWVTSAHHAAVNFGQYPFAGYFPNRPTIARRNMPSEMGVEGMDAFEEAPEKVLLDTFPSMHESILVLAIMNLLSSHSPDEEYMGTYQDPAWEENVKISKAFDKFKGGMMEIVAQINEWNKDRKRKNRHGAGVVPYVLLKPSDGDPMDKKMVMEMGIPNSISI
;
A
#
# COMPACT_ATOMS: atom_id res chain seq x y z
N MET A 1 -13.71 7.46 -3.06
CA MET A 1 -14.33 8.80 -3.02
C MET A 1 -14.49 9.21 -1.58
N ALA A 2 -13.93 10.36 -1.23
CA ALA A 2 -14.07 11.00 0.08
C ALA A 2 -14.44 12.47 -0.15
N THR A 3 -15.14 13.08 0.81
CA THR A 3 -15.46 14.51 0.80
C THR A 3 -14.70 15.18 1.92
N LYS A 4 -14.19 16.40 1.69
CA LYS A 4 -13.60 17.21 2.74
C LYS A 4 -14.72 17.92 3.50
N GLU A 5 -14.77 17.74 4.82
CA GLU A 5 -15.70 18.44 5.71
C GLU A 5 -15.23 19.87 5.97
N GLU A 6 -16.09 20.71 6.57
CA GLU A 6 -15.81 22.12 6.84
C GLU A 6 -14.61 22.32 7.78
N ASP A 7 -14.35 21.36 8.67
CA ASP A 7 -13.19 21.35 9.57
C ASP A 7 -11.90 20.83 8.90
N GLY A 8 -11.98 20.50 7.61
CA GLY A 8 -10.87 20.02 6.80
C GLY A 8 -10.64 18.51 6.87
N LYS A 9 -11.40 17.76 7.67
CA LYS A 9 -11.27 16.30 7.75
C LYS A 9 -11.84 15.61 6.52
N LEU A 10 -11.29 14.44 6.20
CA LEU A 10 -11.80 13.60 5.13
C LEU A 10 -12.90 12.68 5.67
N LYS A 11 -14.07 12.75 5.05
CA LYS A 11 -15.16 11.80 5.24
C LYS A 11 -15.19 10.81 4.08
N LEU A 12 -15.01 9.52 4.37
CA LEU A 12 -15.12 8.47 3.37
C LEU A 12 -16.58 8.26 2.96
N ALA A 13 -16.85 8.12 1.66
CA ALA A 13 -18.19 7.77 1.17
C ALA A 13 -18.61 6.35 1.60
N ILE A 14 -17.63 5.48 1.84
CA ILE A 14 -17.80 4.15 2.43
C ILE A 14 -17.09 4.19 3.78
N GLU A 15 -17.86 4.31 4.87
CA GLU A 15 -17.32 4.46 6.22
C GLU A 15 -16.44 3.28 6.62
N ASP A 16 -16.87 2.05 6.32
CA ASP A 16 -16.11 0.83 6.60
C ASP A 16 -15.28 0.38 5.39
N TYR A 17 -14.47 1.25 4.80
CA TYR A 17 -13.54 0.89 3.73
C TYR A 17 -12.15 0.56 4.32
N PRO A 18 -11.73 -0.72 4.41
CA PRO A 18 -10.55 -1.10 5.19
C PRO A 18 -9.24 -0.49 4.66
N TYR A 19 -9.00 -0.59 3.35
CA TYR A 19 -7.81 0.01 2.71
C TYR A 19 -7.70 1.52 2.96
N ALA A 20 -8.80 2.26 2.80
CA ALA A 20 -8.79 3.71 2.97
C ALA A 20 -8.66 4.11 4.45
N ASN A 21 -9.37 3.44 5.36
CA ASN A 21 -9.28 3.72 6.79
C ASN A 21 -7.87 3.49 7.33
N ASP A 22 -7.27 2.33 7.03
CA ASP A 22 -5.92 2.01 7.49
C ASP A 22 -4.88 2.87 6.79
N GLY A 23 -5.07 3.09 5.48
CA GLY A 23 -4.16 3.87 4.67
C GLY A 23 -4.07 5.32 5.11
N LEU A 24 -5.19 5.92 5.55
CA LEU A 24 -5.18 7.28 6.10
C LEU A 24 -4.37 7.37 7.40
N LEU A 25 -4.48 6.36 8.29
CA LEU A 25 -3.67 6.33 9.50
C LEU A 25 -2.16 6.29 9.18
N VAL A 26 -1.76 5.42 8.26
CA VAL A 26 -0.36 5.29 7.85
C VAL A 26 0.12 6.55 7.09
N TRP A 27 -0.72 7.10 6.21
CA TRP A 27 -0.43 8.34 5.49
C TRP A 27 -0.20 9.51 6.44
N ASP A 28 -1.05 9.67 7.47
CA ASP A 28 -0.92 10.74 8.45
C ASP A 28 0.38 10.58 9.27
N ALA A 29 0.73 9.35 9.68
CA ALA A 29 2.00 9.08 10.35
C ALA A 29 3.22 9.39 9.48
N ILE A 30 3.20 9.01 8.19
CA ILE A 30 4.26 9.33 7.23
C ILE A 30 4.36 10.85 7.03
N LYS A 31 3.23 11.55 6.91
CA LYS A 31 3.21 13.01 6.76
C LYS A 31 3.76 13.72 7.97
N GLU A 32 3.42 13.27 9.17
CA GLU A 32 3.94 13.84 10.42
C GLU A 32 5.45 13.64 10.53
N TRP A 33 5.95 12.44 10.23
CA TRP A 33 7.39 12.17 10.16
C TRP A 33 8.11 13.07 9.15
N ALA A 34 7.57 13.19 7.92
CA ALA A 34 8.12 14.06 6.89
C ALA A 34 8.13 15.54 7.34
N SER A 35 7.07 16.00 8.01
CA SER A 35 6.97 17.37 8.52
C SER A 35 8.03 17.65 9.58
N ASP A 36 8.12 16.78 10.60
CA ASP A 36 9.11 16.93 11.68
C ASP A 36 10.55 16.91 11.13
N TYR A 37 10.82 16.11 10.09
CA TYR A 37 12.11 16.06 9.40
C TYR A 37 12.40 17.34 8.60
N VAL A 38 11.47 17.75 7.74
CA VAL A 38 11.62 18.94 6.87
C VAL A 38 11.76 20.21 7.70
N GLU A 39 10.95 20.40 8.75
CA GLU A 39 11.01 21.57 9.63
C GLU A 39 12.36 21.69 10.36
N HIS A 40 13.03 20.57 10.63
CA HIS A 40 14.33 20.57 11.27
C HIS A 40 15.46 21.02 10.32
N TYR A 41 15.46 20.55 9.07
CA TYR A 41 16.52 20.85 8.09
C TYR A 41 16.30 22.12 7.29
N TYR A 42 15.05 22.54 7.13
CA TYR A 42 14.67 23.77 6.41
C TYR A 42 13.88 24.69 7.35
N PRO A 43 14.53 25.53 8.17
CA PRO A 43 13.83 26.42 9.11
C PRO A 43 12.92 27.45 8.43
N CYS A 44 13.21 27.85 7.19
CA CYS A 44 12.37 28.74 6.42
C CYS A 44 12.27 28.33 4.94
N THR A 45 11.26 28.87 4.26
CA THR A 45 10.99 28.52 2.85
C THR A 45 12.14 28.89 1.91
N ALA A 46 12.91 29.94 2.22
CA ALA A 46 14.07 30.31 1.41
C ALA A 46 15.12 29.19 1.38
N ASP A 47 15.29 28.46 2.49
CA ASP A 47 16.23 27.33 2.57
C ASP A 47 15.86 26.21 1.58
N ILE A 48 14.57 26.05 1.23
CA ILE A 48 14.10 25.06 0.24
C ILE A 48 14.30 25.56 -1.18
N VAL A 49 14.00 26.84 -1.42
CA VAL A 49 14.08 27.47 -2.75
C VAL A 49 15.53 27.62 -3.20
N ASP A 50 16.43 27.96 -2.26
CA ASP A 50 17.84 28.22 -2.52
C ASP A 50 18.70 26.94 -2.50
N ASP A 51 18.13 25.78 -2.15
CA ASP A 51 18.82 24.48 -2.18
C ASP A 51 18.95 23.96 -3.62
N GLU A 52 20.11 24.21 -4.22
CA GLU A 52 20.41 23.82 -5.60
C GLU A 52 20.34 22.30 -5.82
N GLU A 53 20.73 21.48 -4.83
CA GLU A 53 20.70 20.02 -4.95
C GLU A 53 19.25 19.53 -4.94
N LEU A 54 18.43 20.03 -4.02
CA LEU A 54 17.02 19.68 -3.92
C LEU A 54 16.22 20.11 -5.17
N GLN A 55 16.42 21.35 -5.63
CA GLN A 55 15.76 21.87 -6.84
C GLN A 55 16.21 21.13 -8.10
N GLY A 56 17.50 20.80 -8.20
CA GLY A 56 18.08 20.02 -9.27
C GLY A 56 17.48 18.61 -9.33
N TRP A 57 17.46 17.91 -8.18
CA TRP A 57 16.86 16.58 -8.05
C TRP A 57 15.40 16.57 -8.51
N TRP A 58 14.57 17.49 -8.01
CA TRP A 58 13.16 17.50 -8.36
C TRP A 58 12.91 17.84 -9.83
N THR A 59 13.72 18.74 -10.39
CA THR A 59 13.71 19.04 -11.81
C THR A 59 14.04 17.80 -12.65
N GLU A 60 15.04 17.01 -12.25
CA GLU A 60 15.41 15.79 -12.95
C GLU A 60 14.31 14.72 -12.86
N VAL A 61 13.76 14.48 -11.67
CA VAL A 61 12.61 13.56 -11.47
C VAL A 61 11.47 13.91 -12.42
N ARG A 62 11.07 15.18 -12.49
CA ARG A 62 9.96 15.63 -13.33
C ARG A 62 10.30 15.58 -14.83
N THR A 63 11.47 16.08 -15.23
CA THR A 63 11.76 16.35 -16.65
C THR A 63 12.51 15.23 -17.36
N LYS A 64 13.13 14.31 -16.61
CA LYS A 64 13.87 13.15 -17.12
C LYS A 64 13.24 11.83 -16.65
N GLY A 65 12.96 11.70 -15.35
CA GLY A 65 12.32 10.50 -14.81
C GLY A 65 10.90 10.29 -15.33
N HIS A 66 10.12 11.37 -15.41
CA HIS A 66 8.74 11.37 -15.89
C HIS A 66 8.53 12.34 -17.07
N GLU A 67 9.45 12.30 -18.05
CA GLU A 67 9.45 13.23 -19.19
C GLU A 67 8.11 13.30 -19.93
N ASP A 68 7.40 12.17 -20.05
CA ASP A 68 6.10 12.06 -20.72
C ASP A 68 4.99 12.85 -20.02
N LYS A 69 5.18 13.22 -18.75
CA LYS A 69 4.21 13.94 -17.92
C LYS A 69 4.72 15.27 -17.40
N LYS A 70 5.90 15.74 -17.83
CA LYS A 70 6.59 16.91 -17.26
C LYS A 70 5.76 18.20 -17.23
N ASP A 71 4.83 18.36 -18.17
CA ASP A 71 3.96 19.55 -18.31
C ASP A 71 2.63 19.43 -17.54
N GLY A 72 2.45 18.38 -16.73
CA GLY A 72 1.25 18.17 -15.92
C GLY A 72 1.05 19.28 -14.87
N PRO A 73 -0.15 19.89 -14.76
CA PRO A 73 -0.39 20.99 -13.81
C PRO A 73 -0.39 20.56 -12.34
N TRP A 74 -0.35 19.26 -12.05
CA TRP A 74 -0.38 18.68 -10.71
C TRP A 74 1.01 18.49 -10.08
N TRP A 75 2.10 18.85 -10.77
CA TRP A 75 3.44 18.77 -10.19
C TRP A 75 3.62 19.81 -9.06
N PRO A 76 3.99 19.38 -7.85
CA PRO A 76 4.46 20.28 -6.80
C PRO A 76 5.59 21.19 -7.29
N GLN A 77 5.58 22.46 -6.88
CA GLN A 77 6.62 23.43 -7.24
C GLN A 77 7.87 23.33 -6.36
N LEU A 78 7.78 22.68 -5.21
CA LEU A 78 8.86 22.52 -4.24
C LEU A 78 9.39 23.87 -3.70
N ASP A 79 8.46 24.76 -3.37
CA ASP A 79 8.70 26.15 -2.97
C ASP A 79 8.15 26.46 -1.57
N SER A 80 7.85 25.43 -0.78
CA SER A 80 7.28 25.55 0.57
C SER A 80 7.44 24.24 1.34
N HIS A 81 7.41 24.31 2.68
CA HIS A 81 7.37 23.14 3.55
C HIS A 81 6.26 22.18 3.15
N GLU A 82 5.04 22.70 2.91
CA GLU A 82 3.89 21.88 2.51
C GLU A 82 4.18 21.10 1.23
N SER A 83 4.75 21.76 0.21
CA SER A 83 5.07 21.08 -1.06
C SER A 83 6.18 20.04 -0.92
N LEU A 84 7.22 20.31 -0.11
CA LEU A 84 8.31 19.36 0.13
C LEU A 84 7.85 18.17 0.96
N VAL A 85 7.10 18.40 2.03
CA VAL A 85 6.45 17.36 2.84
C VAL A 85 5.53 16.51 1.99
N GLN A 86 4.73 17.13 1.12
CA GLN A 86 3.85 16.39 0.21
C GLN A 86 4.64 15.50 -0.76
N VAL A 87 5.76 15.98 -1.32
CA VAL A 87 6.63 15.18 -2.19
C VAL A 87 7.24 14.01 -1.43
N GLN A 88 7.88 14.25 -0.28
CA GLN A 88 8.51 13.19 0.52
C GLN A 88 7.51 12.15 1.01
N ALA A 89 6.37 12.60 1.55
CA ALA A 89 5.32 11.70 2.02
C ALA A 89 4.72 10.87 0.88
N THR A 90 4.57 11.44 -0.31
CA THR A 90 4.09 10.71 -1.49
C THR A 90 5.07 9.61 -1.90
N ILE A 91 6.38 9.92 -1.94
CA ILE A 91 7.41 8.94 -2.27
C ILE A 91 7.40 7.81 -1.23
N MET A 92 7.49 8.15 0.06
CA MET A 92 7.46 7.16 1.13
C MET A 92 6.21 6.28 1.05
N TRP A 93 5.02 6.87 0.90
CA TRP A 93 3.77 6.13 0.79
C TRP A 93 3.74 5.16 -0.40
N VAL A 94 4.15 5.62 -1.59
CA VAL A 94 4.13 4.82 -2.81
C VAL A 94 5.09 3.63 -2.70
N THR A 95 6.29 3.85 -2.16
CA THR A 95 7.31 2.80 -2.05
C THR A 95 7.05 1.83 -0.91
N SER A 96 6.22 2.18 0.07
CA SER A 96 5.95 1.37 1.26
C SER A 96 4.51 0.86 1.31
N ALA A 97 3.62 1.56 2.00
CA ALA A 97 2.27 1.18 2.32
C ALA A 97 1.40 0.94 1.07
N HIS A 98 1.52 1.76 0.04
CA HIS A 98 0.78 1.52 -1.21
C HIS A 98 1.22 0.22 -1.85
N HIS A 99 2.53 0.01 -1.99
CA HIS A 99 3.10 -1.23 -2.54
C HIS A 99 2.66 -2.45 -1.71
N ALA A 100 2.83 -2.39 -0.38
CA ALA A 100 2.45 -3.47 0.53
C ALA A 100 0.97 -3.85 0.37
N ALA A 101 0.08 -2.86 0.27
CA ALA A 101 -1.36 -3.07 0.14
C ALA A 101 -1.78 -3.76 -1.16
N VAL A 102 -1.00 -3.63 -2.23
CA VAL A 102 -1.30 -4.26 -3.53
C VAL A 102 -0.48 -5.52 -3.79
N ASN A 103 0.59 -5.74 -3.01
CA ASN A 103 1.55 -6.80 -3.25
C ASN A 103 1.35 -8.03 -2.36
N PHE A 104 1.37 -7.87 -1.03
CA PHE A 104 1.41 -9.02 -0.10
C PHE A 104 0.09 -9.79 0.01
N GLY A 105 -0.98 -9.28 -0.61
CA GLY A 105 -2.26 -9.97 -0.74
C GLY A 105 -2.38 -10.83 -2.00
N GLN A 106 -1.36 -10.88 -2.87
CA GLN A 106 -1.43 -11.62 -4.13
C GLN A 106 -1.75 -13.10 -3.91
N TYR A 107 -0.90 -13.85 -3.22
CA TYR A 107 -1.14 -15.26 -2.95
C TYR A 107 -2.30 -15.51 -1.98
N PRO A 108 -2.46 -14.76 -0.88
CA PRO A 108 -3.60 -14.92 0.03
C PRO A 108 -4.96 -14.85 -0.66
N PHE A 109 -5.15 -13.93 -1.61
CA PHE A 109 -6.41 -13.80 -2.35
C PHE A 109 -6.45 -14.61 -3.66
N ALA A 110 -5.34 -14.73 -4.39
CA ALA A 110 -5.30 -15.40 -5.70
C ALA A 110 -4.83 -16.87 -5.64
N GLY A 111 -4.39 -17.34 -4.47
CA GLY A 111 -3.96 -18.71 -4.21
C GLY A 111 -5.06 -19.74 -4.49
N TYR A 112 -6.32 -19.33 -4.32
CA TYR A 112 -7.48 -20.02 -4.87
C TYR A 112 -7.83 -19.44 -6.24
N PHE A 113 -7.32 -20.06 -7.30
CA PHE A 113 -7.33 -19.50 -8.65
C PHE A 113 -8.71 -19.04 -9.19
N PRO A 114 -9.83 -19.75 -8.94
CA PRO A 114 -11.14 -19.28 -9.36
C PRO A 114 -11.54 -17.91 -8.77
N ASN A 115 -10.94 -17.48 -7.65
CA ASN A 115 -11.18 -16.16 -7.06
C ASN A 115 -10.51 -15.03 -7.86
N ARG A 116 -9.36 -15.29 -8.50
CA ARG A 116 -8.61 -14.31 -9.30
C ARG A 116 -7.95 -14.96 -10.53
N PRO A 117 -8.74 -15.35 -11.54
CA PRO A 117 -8.20 -15.89 -12.78
C PRO A 117 -7.41 -14.81 -13.53
N THR A 118 -6.21 -15.15 -14.02
CA THR A 118 -5.34 -14.21 -14.74
C THR A 118 -5.66 -14.07 -16.22
N ILE A 119 -6.31 -15.07 -16.82
CA ILE A 119 -6.80 -15.04 -18.20
C ILE A 119 -8.14 -15.77 -18.33
N ALA A 120 -8.87 -15.45 -19.40
CA ALA A 120 -10.00 -16.22 -19.90
C ALA A 120 -9.66 -16.79 -21.28
N ARG A 121 -9.83 -18.11 -21.48
CA ARG A 121 -9.48 -18.86 -22.68
C ARG A 121 -10.65 -19.06 -23.65
N ARG A 122 -11.87 -18.72 -23.22
CA ARG A 122 -13.11 -18.88 -23.98
C ARG A 122 -13.94 -17.60 -23.90
N ASN A 123 -14.75 -17.39 -24.92
CA ASN A 123 -15.79 -16.35 -24.94
C ASN A 123 -16.88 -16.67 -23.92
N MET A 124 -17.77 -15.71 -23.66
CA MET A 124 -18.92 -15.94 -22.79
C MET A 124 -19.82 -17.05 -23.37
N PRO A 125 -20.45 -17.91 -22.56
CA PRO A 125 -21.34 -18.97 -23.06
C PRO A 125 -22.42 -18.47 -24.03
N SER A 126 -22.96 -17.27 -23.81
CA SER A 126 -23.94 -16.63 -24.69
C SER A 126 -23.41 -16.25 -26.08
N GLU A 127 -22.09 -16.06 -26.21
CA GLU A 127 -21.39 -15.75 -27.47
C GLU A 127 -20.99 -17.03 -28.22
N MET A 128 -21.10 -18.20 -27.57
CA MET A 128 -20.83 -19.52 -28.15
C MET A 128 -22.10 -20.17 -28.73
N GLY A 129 -23.24 -19.47 -28.72
CA GLY A 129 -24.52 -19.96 -29.23
C GLY A 129 -25.27 -20.86 -28.23
N VAL A 130 -26.33 -21.50 -28.72
CA VAL A 130 -27.21 -22.35 -27.88
C VAL A 130 -26.42 -23.48 -27.22
N GLU A 131 -25.52 -24.13 -27.96
CA GLU A 131 -24.67 -25.21 -27.41
C GLU A 131 -23.77 -24.74 -26.25
N GLY A 132 -23.26 -23.52 -26.32
CA GLY A 132 -22.45 -22.93 -25.25
C GLY A 132 -23.26 -22.67 -23.99
N MET A 133 -24.48 -22.16 -24.15
CA MET A 133 -25.43 -21.98 -23.04
C MET A 133 -25.88 -23.31 -22.45
N ASP A 134 -26.25 -24.28 -23.28
CA ASP A 134 -26.66 -25.62 -22.85
C ASP A 134 -25.54 -26.29 -22.02
N ALA A 135 -24.28 -26.21 -22.48
CA ALA A 135 -23.13 -26.74 -21.75
C ALA A 135 -22.90 -26.03 -20.40
N PHE A 136 -23.18 -24.73 -20.31
CA PHE A 136 -23.09 -23.98 -19.06
C PHE A 136 -24.22 -24.31 -18.10
N GLU A 137 -25.45 -24.50 -18.61
CA GLU A 137 -26.61 -24.93 -17.81
C GLU A 137 -26.43 -26.35 -17.27
N GLU A 138 -25.86 -27.26 -18.07
CA GLU A 138 -25.61 -28.65 -17.67
C GLU A 138 -24.44 -28.76 -16.67
N ALA A 139 -23.33 -28.04 -16.90
CA ALA A 139 -22.09 -28.19 -16.12
C ALA A 139 -21.33 -26.85 -15.94
N PRO A 140 -21.85 -25.92 -15.13
CA PRO A 140 -21.29 -24.57 -15.00
C PRO A 140 -19.86 -24.58 -14.46
N GLU A 141 -19.52 -25.45 -13.49
CA GLU A 141 -18.16 -25.51 -12.95
C GLU A 141 -17.15 -25.95 -14.00
N LYS A 142 -17.53 -26.91 -14.86
CA LYS A 142 -16.68 -27.38 -15.95
C LYS A 142 -16.43 -26.25 -16.95
N VAL A 143 -17.47 -25.52 -17.35
CA VAL A 143 -17.33 -24.40 -18.28
C VAL A 143 -16.47 -23.29 -17.70
N LEU A 144 -16.61 -22.98 -16.40
CA LEU A 144 -15.75 -22.01 -15.71
C LEU A 144 -14.28 -22.47 -15.66
N LEU A 145 -14.00 -23.72 -15.28
CA LEU A 145 -12.63 -24.26 -15.26
C LEU A 145 -12.00 -24.32 -16.66
N ASP A 146 -12.80 -24.62 -17.67
CA ASP A 146 -12.38 -24.59 -19.07
C ASP A 146 -12.10 -23.15 -19.56
N THR A 147 -12.78 -22.16 -18.97
CA THR A 147 -12.63 -20.73 -19.30
C THR A 147 -11.43 -20.12 -18.59
N PHE A 148 -11.23 -20.40 -17.30
CA PHE A 148 -10.07 -19.95 -16.51
C PHE A 148 -8.77 -20.61 -16.96
N PRO A 149 -7.59 -20.20 -16.46
CA PRO A 149 -6.33 -20.74 -16.95
C PRO A 149 -6.24 -22.25 -16.75
N SER A 150 -5.46 -22.91 -17.61
CA SER A 150 -5.16 -24.33 -17.46
C SER A 150 -4.45 -24.60 -16.13
N MET A 151 -4.43 -25.87 -15.72
CA MET A 151 -3.70 -26.29 -14.53
C MET A 151 -2.21 -25.91 -14.61
N HIS A 152 -1.60 -26.03 -15.80
CA HIS A 152 -0.20 -25.69 -16.01
C HIS A 152 0.05 -24.18 -15.83
N GLU A 153 -0.75 -23.34 -16.47
CA GLU A 153 -0.66 -21.87 -16.33
C GLU A 153 -0.91 -21.44 -14.89
N SER A 154 -1.89 -22.06 -14.22
CA SER A 154 -2.24 -21.78 -12.84
C SER A 154 -1.09 -22.09 -11.89
N ILE A 155 -0.43 -23.24 -12.04
CA ILE A 155 0.70 -23.62 -11.18
C ILE A 155 1.87 -22.63 -11.31
N LEU A 156 2.17 -22.18 -12.53
CA LEU A 156 3.24 -21.20 -12.76
C LEU A 156 2.93 -19.87 -12.08
N VAL A 157 1.71 -19.36 -12.24
CA VAL A 157 1.26 -18.10 -11.62
C VAL A 157 1.23 -18.23 -10.09
N LEU A 158 0.73 -19.34 -9.55
CA LEU A 158 0.69 -19.57 -8.11
C LEU A 158 2.07 -19.54 -7.48
N ALA A 159 3.07 -20.15 -8.12
CA ALA A 159 4.45 -20.13 -7.64
C ALA A 159 5.02 -18.69 -7.60
N ILE A 160 4.73 -17.89 -8.64
CA ILE A 160 5.13 -16.48 -8.69
C ILE A 160 4.44 -15.69 -7.59
N MET A 161 3.12 -15.76 -7.47
CA MET A 161 2.38 -15.02 -6.45
C MET A 161 2.82 -15.39 -5.02
N ASN A 162 3.10 -16.67 -4.77
CA ASN A 162 3.62 -17.12 -3.48
C ASN A 162 4.97 -16.48 -3.16
N LEU A 163 5.88 -16.45 -4.14
CA LEU A 163 7.17 -15.78 -4.00
C LEU A 163 6.99 -14.28 -3.74
N LEU A 164 6.19 -13.60 -4.56
CA LEU A 164 5.95 -12.16 -4.45
C LEU A 164 5.24 -11.75 -3.15
N SER A 165 4.47 -12.66 -2.53
CA SER A 165 3.75 -12.38 -1.27
C SER A 165 4.57 -12.68 -0.01
N SER A 166 5.82 -13.14 -0.16
CA SER A 166 6.68 -13.54 0.94
C SER A 166 7.62 -12.40 1.31
N HIS A 167 7.80 -12.13 2.60
CA HIS A 167 8.80 -11.18 3.07
C HIS A 167 10.16 -11.86 3.22
N SER A 168 11.24 -11.12 2.94
CA SER A 168 12.60 -11.59 3.21
C SER A 168 12.87 -11.66 4.72
N PRO A 169 13.68 -12.60 5.23
CA PRO A 169 14.03 -12.67 6.65
C PRO A 169 14.80 -11.44 7.17
N ASP A 170 15.44 -10.71 6.26
CA ASP A 170 16.21 -9.47 6.49
C ASP A 170 15.44 -8.22 6.05
N GLU A 171 14.12 -8.31 5.88
CA GLU A 171 13.27 -7.17 5.50
C GLU A 171 13.31 -6.02 6.53
N GLU A 172 13.36 -4.80 6.02
CA GLU A 172 13.31 -3.58 6.83
C GLU A 172 11.92 -2.96 6.77
N TYR A 173 11.22 -3.01 7.90
CA TYR A 173 9.87 -2.49 8.02
C TYR A 173 9.86 -1.00 8.38
N MET A 174 8.81 -0.32 7.93
CA MET A 174 8.58 1.08 8.20
C MET A 174 8.44 1.34 9.70
N GLY A 175 9.27 2.23 10.22
CA GLY A 175 9.30 2.60 11.63
C GLY A 175 10.06 1.61 12.53
N THR A 176 10.85 0.68 11.98
CA THR A 176 11.65 -0.25 12.80
C THR A 176 13.13 0.09 12.83
N TYR A 177 13.77 0.28 11.67
CA TYR A 177 15.19 0.59 11.54
C TYR A 177 15.42 2.11 11.53
N GLN A 178 16.29 2.58 12.42
CA GLN A 178 16.68 3.99 12.48
C GLN A 178 18.05 4.15 11.83
N ASP A 179 18.17 5.10 10.89
CA ASP A 179 19.46 5.40 10.27
C ASP A 179 20.45 5.98 11.30
N PRO A 180 21.74 5.56 11.31
CA PRO A 180 22.74 6.10 12.22
C PRO A 180 22.85 7.62 12.21
N ALA A 181 22.69 8.27 11.05
CA ALA A 181 22.70 9.73 10.95
C ALA A 181 21.50 10.38 11.65
N TRP A 182 20.38 9.67 11.75
CA TRP A 182 19.20 10.12 12.50
C TRP A 182 19.41 9.97 14.00
N GLU A 183 20.05 8.89 14.45
CA GLU A 183 20.40 8.67 15.86
C GLU A 183 21.33 9.75 16.42
N GLU A 184 22.31 10.20 15.64
CA GLU A 184 23.24 11.26 16.05
C GLU A 184 22.56 12.62 16.25
N ASN A 185 21.41 12.85 15.59
CA ASN A 185 20.65 14.07 15.71
C ASN A 185 19.48 13.91 16.70
N VAL A 186 19.64 14.48 17.89
CA VAL A 186 18.65 14.37 19.00
C VAL A 186 17.22 14.76 18.60
N LYS A 187 17.03 15.74 17.69
CA LYS A 187 15.68 16.15 17.26
C LYS A 187 15.08 15.13 16.30
N ILE A 188 15.85 14.68 15.31
CA ILE A 188 15.40 13.70 14.32
C ILE A 188 15.19 12.34 14.97
N SER A 189 16.09 11.91 15.87
CA SER A 189 15.90 10.67 16.63
C SER A 189 14.59 10.67 17.40
N LYS A 190 14.23 11.77 18.06
CA LYS A 190 12.95 11.88 18.78
C LYS A 190 11.74 11.86 17.84
N ALA A 191 11.85 12.51 16.68
CA ALA A 191 10.81 12.47 15.67
C ALA A 191 10.64 11.05 15.11
N PHE A 192 11.73 10.29 14.95
CA PHE A 192 11.66 8.89 14.52
C PHE A 192 11.06 7.98 15.60
N ASP A 193 11.42 8.18 16.88
CA ASP A 193 10.81 7.48 18.01
C ASP A 193 9.28 7.71 18.06
N LYS A 194 8.86 8.95 17.81
CA LYS A 194 7.44 9.32 17.71
C LYS A 194 6.77 8.61 16.53
N PHE A 195 7.40 8.60 15.35
CA PHE A 195 6.89 7.87 14.18
C PHE A 195 6.74 6.37 14.47
N LYS A 196 7.77 5.73 15.05
CA LYS A 196 7.74 4.33 15.49
C LYS A 196 6.59 4.06 16.49
N GLY A 197 6.39 4.95 17.46
CA GLY A 197 5.26 4.89 18.40
C GLY A 197 3.92 4.93 17.68
N GLY A 198 3.74 5.89 16.76
CA GLY A 198 2.54 6.02 15.93
C GLY A 198 2.24 4.76 15.12
N MET A 199 3.26 4.15 14.51
CA MET A 199 3.08 2.87 13.78
C MET A 199 2.55 1.75 14.69
N MET A 200 2.95 1.71 15.97
CA MET A 200 2.43 0.71 16.93
C MET A 200 1.00 1.03 17.40
N GLU A 201 0.63 2.31 17.49
CA GLU A 201 -0.75 2.71 17.75
C GLU A 201 -1.68 2.29 16.61
N ILE A 202 -1.21 2.40 15.36
CA ILE A 202 -1.94 1.91 14.17
C ILE A 202 -2.18 0.41 14.25
N VAL A 203 -1.18 -0.38 14.68
CA VAL A 203 -1.34 -1.82 14.91
C VAL A 203 -2.48 -2.09 15.90
N ALA A 204 -2.53 -1.36 17.01
CA ALA A 204 -3.58 -1.51 18.01
C ALA A 204 -4.97 -1.16 17.41
N GLN A 205 -5.06 -0.05 16.68
CA GLN A 205 -6.32 0.40 16.08
C GLN A 205 -6.86 -0.57 15.03
N ILE A 206 -5.99 -1.09 14.15
CA ILE A 206 -6.37 -2.08 13.13
C ILE A 206 -6.85 -3.38 13.79
N ASN A 207 -6.16 -3.83 14.84
CA ASN A 207 -6.58 -5.02 15.59
C ASN A 207 -7.95 -4.84 16.25
N GLU A 208 -8.27 -3.64 16.74
CA GLU A 208 -9.58 -3.30 17.27
C GLU A 208 -10.65 -3.34 16.16
N TRP A 209 -10.42 -2.66 15.04
CA TRP A 209 -11.36 -2.62 13.92
C TRP A 209 -11.65 -3.98 13.32
N ASN A 210 -10.63 -4.85 13.22
CA ASN A 210 -10.81 -6.24 12.76
C ASN A 210 -11.64 -7.11 13.73
N LYS A 211 -11.73 -6.74 15.01
CA LYS A 211 -12.56 -7.42 16.02
C LYS A 211 -13.96 -6.81 16.14
N ASP A 212 -14.19 -5.61 15.60
CA ASP A 212 -15.48 -4.96 15.67
C ASP A 212 -16.50 -5.62 14.72
N ARG A 213 -17.51 -6.27 15.31
CA ARG A 213 -18.58 -6.96 14.58
C ARG A 213 -19.48 -6.01 13.79
N LYS A 214 -19.42 -4.70 14.05
CA LYS A 214 -20.13 -3.67 13.28
C LYS A 214 -19.43 -3.36 11.96
N ARG A 215 -18.11 -3.58 11.87
CA ARG A 215 -17.30 -3.39 10.66
C ARG A 215 -17.35 -4.61 9.75
N LYS A 216 -18.48 -4.74 9.04
CA LYS A 216 -18.80 -5.92 8.21
C LYS A 216 -17.85 -6.14 7.04
N ASN A 217 -17.14 -5.12 6.58
CA ASN A 217 -16.17 -5.27 5.49
C ASN A 217 -14.81 -5.80 5.99
N ARG A 218 -14.67 -6.02 7.31
CA ARG A 218 -13.49 -6.62 7.96
C ARG A 218 -13.84 -7.84 8.80
N HIS A 219 -15.14 -8.07 9.03
CA HIS A 219 -15.61 -9.02 10.01
C HIS A 219 -16.91 -9.69 9.56
N GLY A 220 -16.92 -11.03 9.49
CA GLY A 220 -18.10 -11.81 9.12
C GLY A 220 -17.75 -13.17 8.53
N ALA A 221 -18.77 -13.97 8.22
CA ALA A 221 -18.57 -15.26 7.56
C ALA A 221 -17.99 -15.04 6.16
N GLY A 222 -16.84 -15.66 5.87
CA GLY A 222 -16.15 -15.53 4.59
C GLY A 222 -15.37 -14.22 4.41
N VAL A 223 -15.31 -13.35 5.42
CA VAL A 223 -14.53 -12.11 5.41
C VAL A 223 -13.27 -12.29 6.25
N VAL A 224 -12.11 -12.21 5.61
CA VAL A 224 -10.81 -12.25 6.28
C VAL A 224 -10.51 -10.88 6.90
N PRO A 225 -9.96 -10.81 8.13
CA PRO A 225 -9.49 -9.55 8.70
C PRO A 225 -8.52 -8.83 7.76
N TYR A 226 -8.73 -7.54 7.54
CA TYR A 226 -7.84 -6.76 6.67
C TYR A 226 -6.59 -6.34 7.44
N VAL A 227 -5.43 -6.84 7.02
CA VAL A 227 -4.12 -6.63 7.69
C VAL A 227 -3.01 -6.14 6.77
N LEU A 228 -3.30 -5.89 5.48
CA LEU A 228 -2.33 -5.45 4.46
C LEU A 228 -1.65 -4.11 4.73
N LEU A 229 -2.25 -3.28 5.57
CA LEU A 229 -1.69 -2.00 6.03
C LEU A 229 -1.41 -2.00 7.53
N LYS A 230 -1.36 -3.17 8.15
CA LYS A 230 -0.99 -3.31 9.55
C LYS A 230 0.55 -3.30 9.65
N PRO A 231 1.14 -2.35 10.38
CA PRO A 231 2.58 -2.32 10.58
C PRO A 231 3.10 -3.57 11.31
N SER A 232 4.40 -3.76 11.20
CA SER A 232 5.17 -4.82 11.82
C SER A 232 6.11 -4.21 12.87
N ASP A 233 6.39 -4.95 13.95
CA ASP A 233 7.40 -4.57 14.94
C ASP A 233 8.82 -5.01 14.55
N GLY A 234 8.96 -5.66 13.39
CA GLY A 234 10.23 -6.11 12.84
C GLY A 234 10.75 -7.41 13.43
N ASP A 235 9.95 -8.18 14.18
CA ASP A 235 10.35 -9.52 14.64
C ASP A 235 10.14 -10.57 13.53
N PRO A 236 11.20 -11.02 12.82
CA PRO A 236 11.07 -12.00 11.74
C PRO A 236 10.62 -13.38 12.25
N MET A 237 10.64 -13.60 13.58
CA MET A 237 10.18 -14.83 14.22
C MET A 237 8.73 -14.75 14.72
N ASP A 238 8.06 -13.58 14.63
CA ASP A 238 6.62 -13.53 14.89
C ASP A 238 5.93 -14.37 13.81
N LYS A 239 5.42 -15.54 14.22
CA LYS A 239 4.64 -16.45 13.36
C LYS A 239 3.37 -15.80 12.80
N LYS A 240 3.04 -14.57 13.22
CA LYS A 240 2.00 -13.70 12.63
C LYS A 240 2.48 -12.91 11.42
N MET A 241 3.77 -12.92 11.08
CA MET A 241 4.30 -12.57 9.74
C MET A 241 3.88 -13.66 8.74
N VAL A 242 2.58 -13.88 8.67
CA VAL A 242 1.95 -14.62 7.59
C VAL A 242 1.89 -13.63 6.44
N MET A 243 1.98 -14.11 5.19
CA MET A 243 1.60 -13.34 4.00
C MET A 243 0.36 -12.48 4.36
N GLU A 244 0.31 -11.23 3.86
CA GLU A 244 -0.72 -10.20 4.13
C GLU A 244 -0.39 -9.08 5.15
N MET A 245 0.67 -9.10 5.95
CA MET A 245 0.94 -7.98 6.88
C MET A 245 2.40 -7.58 6.95
N GLY A 246 2.66 -6.35 7.44
CA GLY A 246 3.97 -5.73 7.42
C GLY A 246 4.10 -4.74 6.27
N ILE A 247 4.64 -3.56 6.58
CA ILE A 247 4.87 -2.49 5.60
C ILE A 247 6.38 -2.33 5.47
N PRO A 248 7.02 -2.85 4.41
CA PRO A 248 8.44 -2.58 4.13
C PRO A 248 8.70 -1.09 3.85
N ASN A 249 9.93 -0.65 4.03
CA ASN A 249 10.36 0.70 3.64
C ASN A 249 10.29 0.94 2.12
N SER A 250 10.37 -0.14 1.33
CA SER A 250 10.61 -0.06 -0.11
C SER A 250 9.85 -1.11 -0.92
N ILE A 251 9.97 -1.02 -2.25
CA ILE A 251 9.48 -2.03 -3.19
C ILE A 251 10.52 -3.15 -3.22
N SER A 252 10.50 -4.00 -2.19
CA SER A 252 11.53 -5.03 -1.94
C SER A 252 11.09 -6.44 -2.29
N ILE A 253 9.78 -6.74 -2.28
CA ILE A 253 9.13 -7.86 -2.97
C ILE A 253 7.61 -7.75 -2.88
#